data_AF-A0A3N6X906-F1
#
_entry.id   AF-A0A3N6X906-F1
#
_cell.length_a   1.000
_cell.length_b   1.000
_cell.length_c   1.000
_cell.angle_alpha   90.00
_cell.angle_beta   90.00
_cell.angle_gamma   90.00
#
_symmetry.space_group_name_H-M   'P 1'
#
loop_
_entity.id
_entity.type
_entity.pdbx_description
1 polymer ?
#
loop_
_entity_poly.entity_id
_entity_poly.type
_entity_poly.pdbx_seq_one_letter_code
_entity_poly.pdbx_strand_id
1 'polypeptide(L)'
;MVDLEVRDDGAIAVSSQGATLVYTPYRVTAPDGSVVAHESRGGSLAGAWATQLGTAFVEVSFLGDGPEGGELAMVVSDGGDTHVALGALVTEQVPADVPPSWPAAIDLALGLIVDTTLDSGSKDDVERFHQRLLEVVHGL
;
A
#
# COMPACT_ATOMS: atom_id res chain seq x y z
N MET A 1 -7.59 11.11 -17.22
CA MET A 1 -6.90 12.02 -16.30
C MET A 1 -7.42 11.67 -14.93
N VAL A 2 -6.60 10.91 -14.24
CA VAL A 2 -6.73 10.60 -12.84
C VAL A 2 -6.20 11.77 -12.03
N ASP A 3 -6.92 12.10 -10.96
CA ASP A 3 -6.48 13.00 -9.92
C ASP A 3 -6.23 12.20 -8.64
N LEU A 4 -5.10 12.48 -7.99
CA LEU A 4 -4.64 11.80 -6.78
C LEU A 4 -4.39 12.85 -5.70
N GLU A 5 -5.14 12.74 -4.61
CA GLU A 5 -5.03 13.63 -3.46
C GLU A 5 -4.65 12.82 -2.22
N VAL A 6 -3.52 13.16 -1.60
CA VAL A 6 -3.19 12.72 -0.24
C VAL A 6 -3.75 13.76 0.72
N ARG A 7 -4.66 13.33 1.59
CA ARG A 7 -5.37 14.20 2.54
C ARG A 7 -4.61 14.34 3.85
N ASP A 8 -5.00 15.34 4.65
CA ASP A 8 -4.40 15.63 5.96
C ASP A 8 -4.51 14.45 6.95
N ASP A 9 -5.51 13.58 6.79
CA ASP A 9 -5.71 12.37 7.59
C ASP A 9 -4.96 11.13 7.05
N GLY A 10 -4.15 11.31 6.00
CA GLY A 10 -3.41 10.24 5.32
C GLY A 10 -4.26 9.40 4.36
N ALA A 11 -5.55 9.68 4.22
CA ALA A 11 -6.36 9.02 3.21
C ALA A 11 -5.96 9.48 1.80
N ILE A 12 -6.03 8.57 0.83
CA ILE A 12 -5.75 8.87 -0.57
C ILE A 12 -7.06 8.82 -1.35
N ALA A 13 -7.41 9.93 -1.99
CA ALA A 13 -8.53 9.97 -2.91
C ALA A 13 -8.03 9.79 -4.34
N VAL A 14 -8.55 8.77 -5.02
CA VAL A 14 -8.35 8.55 -6.45
C VAL A 14 -9.63 8.99 -7.15
N SER A 15 -9.55 9.97 -8.05
CA SER A 15 -10.71 10.51 -8.76
C SER A 15 -10.53 10.43 -10.27
N SER A 16 -11.58 10.03 -10.98
CA SER A 16 -11.57 9.94 -12.44
C SER A 16 -13.01 9.93 -12.98
N GLN A 17 -13.27 10.80 -13.97
CA GLN A 17 -14.58 10.97 -14.62
C GLN A 17 -15.76 11.18 -13.64
N GLY A 18 -15.54 11.91 -12.54
CA GLY A 18 -16.57 12.22 -11.55
C GLY A 18 -16.87 11.08 -10.55
N ALA A 19 -16.14 9.97 -10.62
CA ALA A 19 -16.14 8.94 -9.60
C ALA A 19 -14.90 9.08 -8.71
N THR A 20 -15.06 8.80 -7.41
CA THR A 20 -13.98 8.89 -6.43
C THR A 20 -13.93 7.62 -5.58
N LEU A 21 -12.76 7.02 -5.50
CA LEU A 21 -12.42 5.95 -4.58
C LEU A 21 -11.57 6.55 -3.45
N VAL A 22 -11.86 6.15 -2.21
CA VAL A 22 -11.07 6.57 -1.04
C VAL A 22 -10.34 5.37 -0.48
N TYR A 23 -9.03 5.49 -0.40
CA TYR A 23 -8.13 4.50 0.12
C TYR A 23 -7.54 4.96 1.46
N THR A 24 -7.39 4.01 2.37
CA THR A 24 -6.63 4.11 3.61
C THR A 24 -5.85 2.81 3.77
N PRO A 25 -4.82 2.76 4.64
CA PRO A 25 -4.04 1.55 4.90
C PRO A 25 -4.85 0.26 5.12
N TYR A 26 -6.05 0.35 5.71
CA TYR A 26 -6.85 -0.80 6.12
C TYR A 26 -8.21 -0.90 5.44
N ARG A 27 -8.55 0.08 4.60
CA ARG A 27 -9.90 0.18 4.03
C ARG A 27 -9.91 0.94 2.71
N VAL A 28 -10.66 0.40 1.77
CA VAL A 28 -11.00 1.04 0.50
C VAL A 28 -12.50 1.21 0.41
N THR A 29 -12.93 2.41 0.04
CA THR A 29 -14.33 2.75 -0.21
C THR A 29 -14.48 3.09 -1.69
N ALA A 30 -15.20 2.24 -2.42
CA ALA A 30 -15.48 2.42 -3.83
C ALA A 30 -16.55 3.51 -4.06
N PRO A 31 -16.67 4.04 -5.29
CA PRO A 31 -17.60 5.13 -5.59
C PRO A 31 -19.09 4.80 -5.35
N ASP A 32 -19.45 3.52 -5.43
CA ASP A 32 -20.81 3.02 -5.15
C ASP A 32 -21.11 2.85 -3.65
N GLY A 33 -20.15 3.18 -2.78
CA GLY A 33 -20.23 3.00 -1.35
C GLY A 33 -19.85 1.60 -0.88
N SER A 34 -19.50 0.69 -1.78
CA SER A 34 -18.95 -0.62 -1.43
C SER A 34 -17.63 -0.45 -0.69
N VAL A 35 -17.41 -1.30 0.31
CA VAL A 35 -16.25 -1.21 1.20
C VAL A 35 -15.49 -2.50 1.13
N VAL A 36 -14.19 -2.40 0.87
CA VAL A 36 -13.22 -3.45 1.10
C VAL A 36 -12.46 -3.05 2.35
N ALA A 37 -12.73 -3.72 3.46
CA ALA A 37 -12.02 -3.51 4.72
C ALA A 37 -11.23 -4.76 5.06
N HIS A 38 -10.07 -4.59 5.65
CA HIS A 38 -9.33 -5.69 6.20
C HIS A 38 -9.78 -6.00 7.63
N GLU A 39 -10.19 -7.25 7.89
CA GLU A 39 -10.60 -7.73 9.21
C GLU A 39 -9.52 -8.51 9.96
N SER A 40 -8.40 -8.88 9.32
CA SER A 40 -7.47 -9.82 9.95
C SER A 40 -6.52 -9.12 10.94
N ARG A 41 -6.69 -9.45 12.22
CA ARG A 41 -5.67 -9.26 13.25
C ARG A 41 -4.76 -10.50 13.23
N GLY A 42 -4.00 -10.71 12.14
CA GLY A 42 -2.99 -11.78 12.04
C GLY A 42 -3.40 -13.05 11.27
N GLY A 43 -4.07 -12.92 10.13
CA GLY A 43 -4.41 -14.02 9.22
C GLY A 43 -3.62 -14.02 7.90
N SER A 44 -3.36 -15.21 7.34
CA SER A 44 -2.54 -15.46 6.15
C SER A 44 -3.24 -15.22 4.80
N LEU A 45 -4.26 -14.36 4.76
CA LEU A 45 -5.17 -14.29 3.60
C LEU A 45 -4.64 -13.35 2.51
N ALA A 46 -3.82 -13.86 1.59
CA ALA A 46 -3.52 -13.13 0.36
C ALA A 46 -4.80 -12.92 -0.47
N GLY A 47 -5.22 -11.66 -0.61
CA GLY A 47 -6.39 -11.27 -1.39
C GLY A 47 -6.08 -10.04 -2.22
N ALA A 48 -6.58 -10.01 -3.46
CA ALA A 48 -6.51 -8.84 -4.32
C ALA A 48 -7.93 -8.41 -4.70
N TRP A 49 -8.16 -7.10 -4.72
CA TRP A 49 -9.38 -6.48 -5.21
C TRP A 49 -9.01 -5.47 -6.28
N ALA A 50 -9.79 -5.41 -7.36
CA ALA A 50 -9.53 -4.44 -8.42
C ALA A 50 -10.82 -3.87 -8.97
N THR A 51 -10.74 -2.64 -9.49
CA THR A 51 -11.84 -1.97 -10.13
C THR A 51 -11.37 -1.02 -11.23
N GLN A 52 -12.26 -0.75 -12.19
CA GLN A 52 -12.07 0.34 -13.14
C GLN A 52 -12.72 1.61 -12.57
N LEU A 53 -11.95 2.71 -12.50
CA LEU A 53 -12.40 4.01 -12.04
C LEU A 53 -12.25 5.04 -13.17
N GLY A 54 -13.31 5.23 -13.96
CA GLY A 54 -13.24 6.04 -15.19
C GLY A 54 -12.15 5.50 -16.13
N THR A 55 -11.09 6.29 -16.39
CA THR A 55 -9.93 5.82 -17.18
C THR A 55 -8.88 5.04 -16.38
N ALA A 56 -8.90 5.11 -15.05
CA ALA A 56 -7.95 4.43 -14.18
C ALA A 56 -8.29 2.96 -13.97
N PHE A 57 -7.28 2.11 -13.88
CA PHE A 57 -7.39 0.81 -13.25
C PHE A 57 -6.80 0.89 -11.83
N VAL A 58 -7.55 0.45 -10.83
CA VAL A 58 -7.11 0.43 -9.43
C VAL A 58 -7.05 -1.02 -8.97
N GLU A 59 -5.87 -1.45 -8.53
CA GLU A 59 -5.63 -2.75 -7.90
C GLU A 59 -5.22 -2.53 -6.44
N VAL A 60 -5.75 -3.37 -5.56
CA VAL A 60 -5.48 -3.33 -4.12
C VAL A 60 -5.09 -4.74 -3.69
N SER A 61 -3.88 -4.89 -3.19
CA SER A 61 -3.33 -6.16 -2.73
C SER A 61 -3.17 -6.13 -1.22
N PHE A 62 -3.58 -7.22 -0.57
CA PHE A 62 -3.33 -7.41 0.85
C PHE A 62 -2.00 -8.12 1.05
N LEU A 63 -1.08 -7.48 1.76
CA LEU A 63 0.25 -8.03 1.99
C LEU A 63 0.36 -8.78 3.33
N GLY A 64 -0.51 -8.50 4.31
CA GLY A 64 -0.69 -9.30 5.53
C GLY A 64 0.50 -9.43 6.48
N ASP A 65 1.59 -8.76 6.17
CA ASP A 65 2.87 -8.93 6.83
C ASP A 65 3.50 -7.59 7.25
N GLY A 66 2.75 -6.49 7.27
CA GLY A 66 3.26 -5.25 7.84
C GLY A 66 3.24 -5.22 9.37
N PRO A 67 3.58 -4.07 9.97
CA PRO A 67 3.73 -3.94 11.43
C PRO A 67 2.48 -4.34 12.20
N GLU A 68 1.30 -4.14 11.61
CA GLU A 68 0.00 -4.45 12.22
C GLU A 68 -0.72 -5.61 11.52
N GLY A 69 -0.09 -6.26 10.53
CA GLY A 69 -0.58 -7.45 9.82
C GLY A 69 -1.82 -7.19 8.96
N GLY A 70 -2.00 -5.96 8.49
CA GLY A 70 -3.26 -5.44 7.96
C GLY A 70 -3.20 -4.63 6.67
N GLU A 71 -2.01 -4.43 6.11
CA GLU A 71 -1.70 -3.36 5.18
C GLU A 71 -2.14 -3.69 3.75
N LEU A 72 -2.98 -2.82 3.19
CA LEU A 72 -3.44 -2.88 1.79
C LEU A 72 -2.50 -2.06 0.92
N ALA A 73 -1.75 -2.64 -0.01
CA ALA A 73 -1.03 -1.88 -1.02
C ALA A 73 -1.96 -1.54 -2.20
N MET A 74 -1.96 -0.30 -2.67
CA MET A 74 -2.76 0.13 -3.83
C MET A 74 -1.86 0.49 -5.00
N VAL A 75 -2.24 0.05 -6.19
CA VAL A 75 -1.65 0.43 -7.48
C VAL A 75 -2.73 1.08 -8.34
N VAL A 76 -2.47 2.26 -8.87
CA VAL A 76 -3.34 2.97 -9.82
C VAL A 76 -2.61 3.13 -11.13
N SER A 77 -3.20 2.66 -12.22
CA SER A 77 -2.68 2.83 -13.58
C SER A 77 -3.61 3.71 -14.44
N ASP A 78 -3.09 4.76 -15.08
CA ASP A 78 -3.81 5.60 -16.05
C ASP A 78 -2.89 5.93 -17.22
N GLY A 79 -3.25 5.49 -18.43
CA GLY A 79 -2.57 5.95 -19.66
C GLY A 79 -1.07 5.66 -19.78
N GLY A 80 -0.51 4.77 -18.95
CA GLY A 80 0.92 4.42 -18.91
C GLY A 80 1.63 4.89 -17.64
N ASP A 81 1.01 5.76 -16.84
CA ASP A 81 1.49 6.16 -15.53
C ASP A 81 1.02 5.15 -14.46
N THR A 82 1.87 4.91 -13.46
CA THR A 82 1.59 4.01 -12.34
C THR A 82 1.89 4.73 -11.02
N HIS A 83 0.93 4.70 -10.10
CA HIS A 83 1.06 5.26 -8.75
C HIS A 83 0.84 4.19 -7.71
N VAL A 84 1.65 4.21 -6.64
CA VAL A 84 1.66 3.16 -5.61
C VAL A 84 1.50 3.77 -4.22
N ALA A 85 0.65 3.17 -3.40
CA ALA A 85 0.59 3.40 -1.95
C ALA A 85 0.83 2.07 -1.22
N LEU A 86 1.56 2.09 -0.12
CA LEU A 86 1.96 0.89 0.61
C LEU A 86 1.17 0.64 1.89
N GLY A 87 0.27 1.55 2.27
CA GLY A 87 -0.77 1.26 3.25
C GLY A 87 -0.22 0.95 4.62
N ALA A 88 0.67 1.80 5.14
CA ALA A 88 1.35 1.65 6.44
C ALA A 88 2.36 0.50 6.55
N LEU A 89 2.73 -0.15 5.44
CA LEU A 89 3.78 -1.18 5.42
C LEU A 89 5.15 -0.62 5.81
N VAL A 90 5.39 0.67 5.55
CA VAL A 90 6.61 1.40 5.91
C VAL A 90 6.31 2.30 7.11
N THR A 91 7.15 2.22 8.13
CA THR A 91 7.01 3.01 9.36
C THR A 91 8.30 3.76 9.68
N GLU A 92 8.19 4.84 10.46
CA GLU A 92 9.35 5.63 10.87
C GLU A 92 10.32 4.82 11.77
N GLN A 93 9.74 4.01 12.66
CA GLN A 93 10.47 3.25 13.67
C GLN A 93 10.32 1.75 13.42
N VAL A 94 11.46 1.07 13.26
CA VAL A 94 11.53 -0.38 13.19
C VAL A 94 11.49 -0.93 14.61
N PRO A 95 10.55 -1.83 14.96
CA PRO A 95 10.51 -2.45 16.29
C PRO A 95 11.71 -3.37 16.50
N ALA A 96 12.00 -3.69 17.76
CA ALA A 96 13.12 -4.58 18.12
C ALA A 96 12.88 -6.05 17.72
N ASP A 97 11.61 -6.44 17.52
CA ASP A 97 11.22 -7.75 17.04
C ASP A 97 10.45 -7.57 15.74
N VAL A 98 10.96 -8.17 14.66
CA VAL A 98 10.43 -8.06 13.31
C VAL A 98 10.08 -9.47 12.83
N PRO A 99 8.80 -9.76 12.52
CA PRO A 99 8.44 -11.05 11.95
C PRO A 99 9.15 -11.22 10.59
N PRO A 100 9.70 -12.42 10.29
CA PRO A 100 10.43 -12.65 9.03
C PRO A 100 9.61 -12.43 7.76
N SER A 101 8.28 -12.41 7.87
CA SER A 101 7.39 -12.16 6.74
C SER A 101 7.31 -10.69 6.34
N TRP A 102 7.61 -9.74 7.24
CA TRP A 102 7.57 -8.31 6.93
C TRP A 102 8.61 -7.87 5.89
N PRO A 103 9.91 -8.27 6.00
CA PRO A 103 10.85 -8.06 4.91
C PRO A 103 10.36 -8.62 3.57
N ALA A 104 9.71 -9.80 3.56
CA ALA A 104 9.20 -10.40 2.34
C ALA A 104 8.08 -9.56 1.70
N ALA A 105 7.18 -8.99 2.49
CA ALA A 105 6.17 -8.07 1.97
C ALA A 105 6.76 -6.77 1.44
N ILE A 106 7.80 -6.23 2.09
CA ILE A 106 8.53 -5.07 1.56
C ILE A 106 9.24 -5.40 0.25
N ASP A 107 9.85 -6.58 0.13
CA ASP A 107 10.51 -7.05 -1.10
C ASP A 107 9.50 -7.14 -2.27
N LEU A 108 8.30 -7.69 -2.02
CA LEU A 108 7.21 -7.70 -3.00
C LEU A 108 6.78 -6.28 -3.38
N ALA A 109 6.61 -5.40 -2.39
CA ALA A 109 6.22 -4.00 -2.61
C ALA A 109 7.24 -3.23 -3.45
N LEU A 110 8.55 -3.47 -3.27
CA LEU A 110 9.62 -2.86 -4.06
C LEU A 110 9.51 -3.17 -5.57
N GLY A 111 8.94 -4.33 -5.92
CA GLY A 111 8.63 -4.71 -7.29
C GLY A 111 7.53 -3.87 -7.95
N LEU A 112 6.66 -3.23 -7.14
CA LEU A 112 5.56 -2.39 -7.61
C LEU A 112 5.99 -0.93 -7.82
N ILE A 113 6.99 -0.46 -7.07
CA ILE A 113 7.41 0.94 -7.05
C ILE A 113 8.32 1.23 -8.26
N VAL A 114 7.91 2.23 -9.05
CA VAL A 114 8.73 2.78 -10.13
C VAL A 114 9.76 3.74 -9.55
N ASP A 115 9.30 4.90 -9.05
CA ASP A 115 10.16 5.95 -8.49
C ASP A 115 9.78 6.33 -7.06
N THR A 116 8.52 6.74 -6.85
CA THR A 116 8.01 7.19 -5.55
C THR A 116 6.65 6.58 -5.26
N THR A 117 6.36 6.48 -3.97
CA THR A 117 5.04 6.12 -3.44
C THR A 117 4.26 7.37 -3.05
N LEU A 118 2.95 7.24 -2.92
CA LEU A 118 2.06 8.30 -2.46
C LEU A 118 2.19 8.56 -0.95
N ASP A 119 2.61 7.57 -0.17
CA ASP A 119 2.54 7.59 1.30
C ASP A 119 3.85 7.26 2.03
N SER A 120 4.84 6.68 1.34
CA SER A 120 6.01 6.04 1.97
C SER A 120 7.36 6.56 1.45
N GLY A 121 7.35 7.62 0.64
CA GLY A 121 8.56 8.24 0.08
C GLY A 121 9.06 7.58 -1.21
N SER A 122 10.35 7.75 -1.51
CA SER A 122 10.98 7.21 -2.72
C SER A 122 11.28 5.71 -2.61
N LYS A 123 11.50 5.06 -3.75
CA LYS A 123 11.94 3.66 -3.80
C LYS A 123 13.19 3.43 -2.94
N ASP A 124 14.18 4.31 -3.03
CA ASP A 124 15.40 4.23 -2.23
C ASP A 124 15.13 4.33 -0.72
N ASP A 125 14.12 5.10 -0.31
CA ASP A 125 13.72 5.20 1.10
C ASP A 125 13.14 3.86 1.59
N VAL A 126 12.31 3.22 0.75
CA VAL A 126 11.73 1.90 1.03
C VAL A 126 12.80 0.81 1.03
N GLU A 127 13.78 0.87 0.12
CA GLU A 127 14.92 -0.05 0.11
C GLU A 127 15.78 0.09 1.37
N ARG A 128 16.05 1.33 1.81
CA ARG A 128 16.75 1.60 3.07
C ARG A 128 15.97 1.08 4.27
N PHE A 129 14.65 1.23 4.28
CA PHE A 129 13.79 0.65 5.30
C PHE A 129 13.87 -0.89 5.29
N HIS A 130 13.83 -1.51 4.10
CA HIS A 130 13.98 -2.96 3.95
C HIS A 130 15.28 -3.47 4.56
N GLN A 131 16.41 -2.80 4.30
CA GLN A 131 17.70 -3.18 4.87
C GLN A 131 17.69 -3.14 6.40
N ARG A 132 17.08 -2.10 7.00
CA ARG A 132 16.94 -2.01 8.47
C ARG A 132 16.11 -3.15 9.05
N LEU A 133 15.07 -3.62 8.35
CA LEU A 133 14.30 -4.79 8.79
C LEU A 133 15.16 -6.06 8.75
N LEU A 134 15.93 -6.25 7.67
CA LEU A 134 16.82 -7.40 7.51
C LEU A 134 17.93 -7.42 8.57
N GLU A 135 18.47 -6.26 8.94
CA GLU A 135 19.44 -6.13 10.03
C GLU A 135 18.88 -6.66 11.35
N VAL A 136 17.63 -6.30 11.70
CA VAL A 136 16.96 -6.80 12.91
C VAL A 136 16.72 -8.30 12.84
N VAL A 137 16.19 -8.81 11.72
CA VAL A 137 15.88 -10.24 11.55
C VAL A 137 17.14 -11.12 11.59
N HIS A 138 18.27 -10.61 11.10
CA HIS A 138 19.54 -11.34 11.05
C HIS A 138 20.50 -11.02 12.21
N GLY A 139 20.15 -10.07 13.08
CA GLY A 139 20.97 -9.65 14.22
C GLY A 139 22.29 -8.98 13.79
N LEU A 140 22.25 -8.16 12.75
CA LEU A 140 23.39 -7.42 12.20
C LEU A 140 23.59 -6.06 12.87
#